data_AF-A0A524Q9L7-F1
#
_entry.id   AF-A0A524Q9L7-F1
#
_cell.length_a   1.000
_cell.length_b   1.000
_cell.length_c   1.000
_cell.angle_alpha   90.00
_cell.angle_beta   90.00
_cell.angle_gamma   90.00
#
_symmetry.space_group_name_H-M   'P 1'
#
loop_
_entity.id
_entity.type
_entity.pdbx_description
1 polymer ?
#
loop_
_entity_poly.entity_id
_entity_poly.type
_entity_poly.pdbx_seq_one_letter_code
_entity_poly.pdbx_strand_id
1 'polypeptide(L)' 'MEINKLISHLEPSVRESFLIDSELFDKYDVKRGLRNADGSGVLVGLTNVGQVVGYKKEGGKVVAIPGRLL' A
#
# COMPACT_ATOMS: atom_id res chain seq x y z
N MET A 1 -14.52 29.06 -11.42
CA MET A 1 -14.30 29.58 -10.05
C MET A 1 -14.74 28.57 -8.99
N GLU A 2 -15.96 28.01 -9.09
CA GLU A 2 -16.49 26.99 -8.16
C GLU A 2 -15.66 25.68 -8.09
N ILE A 3 -15.22 25.14 -9.22
CA ILE A 3 -14.43 23.88 -9.26
C ILE A 3 -13.10 24.02 -8.51
N ASN A 4 -12.38 25.14 -8.72
CA ASN A 4 -11.10 25.37 -8.04
C ASN A 4 -11.28 25.49 -6.52
N LYS A 5 -12.41 26.06 -6.09
CA LYS A 5 -12.76 26.16 -4.68
C LYS A 5 -13.03 24.78 -4.07
N LEU A 6 -13.78 23.93 -4.77
CA LEU A 6 -14.02 22.54 -4.36
C LEU A 6 -12.72 21.73 -4.27
N ILE A 7 -11.85 21.83 -5.28
CA ILE A 7 -10.55 21.13 -5.29
C ILE A 7 -9.71 21.61 -4.10
N SER A 8 -9.58 22.92 -3.87
CA SER A 8 -8.81 23.46 -2.75
C SER A 8 -9.35 23.05 -1.38
N HIS A 9 -10.65 22.78 -1.29
CA HIS A 9 -11.29 22.33 -0.04
C HIS A 9 -11.03 20.85 0.25
N LEU A 10 -11.02 20.00 -0.78
CA LEU A 10 -10.83 18.55 -0.64
C LEU A 10 -9.35 18.14 -0.58
N GLU A 11 -8.47 18.92 -1.20
CA GLU A 11 -7.04 18.60 -1.34
C GLU A 11 -6.32 18.27 -0.02
N PRO A 12 -6.54 18.98 1.10
CA PRO A 12 -5.89 18.65 2.36
C PRO A 12 -6.28 17.27 2.90
N SER A 13 -7.58 16.95 2.89
CA SER A 13 -8.09 15.66 3.37
C SER A 13 -7.58 14.50 2.52
N VAL A 14 -7.52 14.71 1.20
CA VAL A 14 -6.95 13.74 0.27
C VAL A 14 -5.47 13.52 0.58
N ARG A 15 -4.66 14.58 0.72
CA ARG A 15 -3.24 14.45 1.06
C ARG A 15 -3.02 13.69 2.36
N GLU A 16 -3.79 14.02 3.40
CA GLU A 16 -3.69 13.37 4.70
C GLU A 16 -4.00 11.86 4.62
N SER A 17 -5.02 11.47 3.85
CA SER A 17 -5.36 10.05 3.67
C SER A 17 -4.28 9.21 2.97
N PHE A 18 -3.37 9.85 2.22
CA PHE A 18 -2.27 9.21 1.50
C PHE A 18 -0.92 9.27 2.25
N LEU A 19 -0.83 10.01 3.34
CA LEU A 19 0.36 10.03 4.17
C LEU A 19 0.44 8.71 4.95
N ILE A 20 1.55 8.01 4.80
CA ILE A 20 1.89 6.82 5.56
C ILE A 20 3.20 7.13 6.26
N ASP A 21 3.19 6.95 7.58
CA ASP A 21 4.39 7.11 8.39
C ASP A 21 5.50 6.18 7.89
N SER A 22 6.67 6.76 7.61
CA SER A 22 7.85 6.04 7.14
C SER A 22 8.32 4.97 8.11
N GLU A 23 8.11 5.15 9.42
CA GLU A 23 8.52 4.17 10.45
C GLU A 23 7.74 2.86 10.34
N LEU A 24 6.54 2.88 9.74
CA LEU A 24 5.73 1.68 9.54
C LEU A 24 6.36 0.69 8.55
N PHE A 25 7.17 1.19 7.60
CA PHE A 25 7.87 0.32 6.64
C PHE A 25 8.90 -0.55 7.35
N ASP A 26 9.63 0.03 8.31
CA ASP A 26 10.62 -0.70 9.11
C ASP A 26 9.91 -1.62 10.12
N LYS A 27 8.84 -1.15 10.76
CA LYS A 27 8.04 -1.94 11.72
C LYS A 27 7.45 -3.22 11.10
N TYR A 28 6.98 -3.16 9.86
CA TYR A 28 6.34 -4.28 9.17
C TYR A 28 7.25 -4.99 8.16
N ASP A 29 8.54 -4.63 8.08
CA ASP A 29 9.51 -5.17 7.13
C ASP A 29 9.02 -5.10 5.66
N VAL A 30 8.40 -3.97 5.30
CA VAL A 30 7.87 -3.72 3.95
C VAL A 30 8.91 -2.99 3.12
N LYS A 31 9.35 -3.63 2.04
CA LYS A 31 10.26 -3.01 1.06
C LYS A 31 9.54 -1.88 0.32
N ARG A 32 10.22 -0.74 0.19
CA ARG A 32 9.76 0.45 -0.55
C ARG A 32 9.88 0.26 -2.08
N GLY A 33 9.24 -0.79 -2.58
CA GLY A 33 9.23 -1.19 -3.99
C GLY A 33 9.95 -2.53 -4.27
N LEU A 34 9.42 -3.27 -5.24
CA LEU A 34 10.04 -4.46 -5.84
C LEU A 34 10.18 -4.29 -7.36
N ARG A 35 10.43 -3.08 -7.85
CA ARG A 35 10.71 -2.87 -9.28
C ARG A 35 12.15 -3.26 -9.59
N ASN A 36 12.30 -4.06 -10.63
CA ASN A 36 13.57 -4.43 -11.23
C ASN A 36 14.09 -3.30 -12.12
N ALA A 37 15.38 -3.37 -12.46
CA ALA A 37 16.05 -2.37 -13.30
C ALA A 37 15.50 -2.32 -14.75
N ASP A 38 14.88 -3.41 -15.21
CA ASP A 38 14.21 -3.52 -16.51
C ASP A 38 12.76 -2.98 -16.50
N GLY A 39 12.31 -2.43 -15.36
CA GLY A 39 10.96 -1.90 -15.18
C GLY A 39 9.89 -2.95 -14.82
N SER A 40 10.24 -4.24 -14.81
CA SER A 40 9.36 -5.32 -14.33
C SER A 40 9.27 -5.33 -12.80
N GLY A 41 8.32 -6.07 -12.24
CA GLY A 41 8.10 -6.17 -10.79
C GLY A 41 6.83 -5.47 -10.31
N VAL A 42 6.62 -5.49 -9.00
CA VAL A 42 5.37 -5.02 -8.36
C VAL A 42 5.68 -3.87 -7.40
N LEU A 43 4.86 -2.81 -7.44
CA LEU A 43 4.91 -1.78 -6.42
C LEU A 43 4.32 -2.38 -5.14
N VAL A 44 5.17 -2.71 -4.18
CA VAL A 44 4.75 -3.04 -2.82
C VAL A 44 4.98 -1.84 -1.95
N GLY A 45 3.99 -1.57 -1.12
CA GLY A 45 3.97 -0.50 -0.16
C GLY A 45 2.85 -0.76 0.84
N LEU A 46 2.80 0.08 1.84
CA LEU A 46 1.68 0.11 2.77
C LEU A 46 0.51 0.85 2.12
N THR A 47 -0.70 0.53 2.53
CA THR A 47 -1.90 1.23 2.09
C THR A 47 -2.83 1.42 3.28
N ASN A 48 -3.46 2.59 3.37
CA ASN A 48 -4.53 2.86 4.32
C ASN A 48 -5.88 2.26 3.87
N VAL A 49 -5.95 1.74 2.63
CA VAL A 49 -7.19 1.35 1.94
C VAL A 49 -7.54 -0.14 2.14
N GLY A 50 -6.66 -0.93 2.75
CA GLY A 50 -6.93 -2.32 3.14
C GLY A 50 -5.84 -3.31 2.73
N GLN A 51 -5.65 -4.35 3.56
CA GLN A 51 -4.62 -5.36 3.35
C GLN A 51 -5.24 -6.62 2.71
N VAL A 52 -4.69 -7.08 1.59
CA VAL A 52 -5.10 -8.35 0.97
C VAL A 52 -4.05 -9.42 1.23
N VAL A 53 -4.47 -10.54 1.82
CA VAL A 53 -3.59 -11.70 2.08
C VAL A 53 -3.97 -12.84 1.15
N GLY A 54 -3.04 -13.22 0.25
CA GLY A 54 -3.20 -14.30 -0.72
C GLY A 54 -2.34 -15.55 -0.46
N TYR A 55 -1.59 -15.58 0.65
CA TYR A 55 -0.77 -16.73 1.03
C TYR A 55 -0.74 -16.94 2.54
N LYS A 56 -0.45 -18.18 2.97
CA LYS A 56 -0.15 -18.53 4.36
C LYS A 56 1.21 -19.24 4.44
N LYS A 57 1.89 -19.11 5.58
CA LYS A 57 3.11 -19.86 5.87
C LYS A 57 2.73 -21.09 6.71
N GLU A 58 2.91 -22.29 6.17
CA GLU A 58 2.70 -23.57 6.87
C GLU A 58 3.95 -24.44 6.73
N GLY A 59 4.53 -24.88 7.85
CA GLY A 59 5.71 -25.76 7.85
C GLY A 59 6.92 -25.17 7.11
N GLY A 60 7.10 -23.85 7.16
CA GLY A 60 8.17 -23.14 6.45
C GLY A 60 7.95 -22.99 4.94
N LYS A 61 6.83 -23.47 4.40
CA LYS A 61 6.47 -23.34 2.97
C LYS A 61 5.38 -22.28 2.80
N VAL A 62 5.46 -21.54 1.69
CA VAL A 62 4.44 -20.57 1.29
C VAL A 62 3.36 -21.31 0.50
N VAL A 63 2.12 -21.28 0.98
CA VAL A 63 0.97 -21.93 0.34
C VAL A 63 -0.01 -20.84 -0.09
N ALA A 64 -0.42 -20.87 -1.36
CA ALA A 64 -1.42 -19.95 -1.89
C ALA A 64 -2.79 -20.21 -1.24
N ILE A 65 -3.52 -19.15 -0.92
CA ILE A 65 -4.88 -19.21 -0.38
C ILE A 65 -5.81 -18.29 -1.17
N PRO A 66 -7.13 -18.52 -1.14
CA PRO A 66 -8.09 -17.53 -1.62
C PRO A 66 -7.82 -16.19 -0.94
N GLY A 67 -7.62 -15.14 -1.75
CA GLY A 67 -7.29 -13.81 -1.25
C GLY A 67 -8.38 -13.29 -0.31
N ARG A 68 -7.99 -12.77 0.84
CA ARG A 68 -8.90 -12.15 1.80
C ARG A 68 -8.49 -10.70 2.07
N LEU A 69 -9.47 -9.80 2.01
CA LEU A 69 -9.36 -8.45 2.56
C LEU A 69 -9.48 -8.53 4.09
N LEU A 70 -8.47 -8.02 4.78
CA LEU A 70 -8.43 -7.89 6.24
C LEU A 70 -8.99 -6.54 6.68
#